data_AF-A0A820UKP3-F1
#
_entry.id   AF-A0A820UKP3-F1
#
_cell.length_a   1.000
_cell.length_b   1.000
_cell.length_c   1.000
_cell.angle_alpha   90.00
_cell.angle_beta   90.00
_cell.angle_gamma   90.00
#
_symmetry.space_group_name_H-M   'P 1'
#
loop_
_entity.id
_entity.type
_entity.pdbx_description
1 polymer ?
#
loop_
_entity_poly.entity_id
_entity_poly.type
_entity_poly.pdbx_seq_one_letter_code
_entity_poly.pdbx_strand_id
1 'polypeptide(L)' 'SEVEMAQFIGVLIMSGIYCFPDQRFFWMNTTRVESISSTMRRDRFLEIRKYLHVVDNSNQLDRNDPDYDRAHKV' A
#
# COMPACT_ATOMS: atom_id res chain seq x y z
N SER A 1 -9.20 -9.48 -0.92
CA SER A 1 -8.98 -10.96 -0.99
C SER A 1 -7.48 -11.24 -1.07
N GLU A 2 -7.02 -12.50 -0.94
CA GLU A 2 -5.58 -12.83 -1.06
C GLU A 2 -5.00 -12.41 -2.42
N VAL A 3 -5.71 -12.71 -3.51
CA VAL A 3 -5.33 -12.30 -4.88
C VAL A 3 -5.19 -10.79 -4.99
N GLU A 4 -6.12 -10.03 -4.42
CA GLU A 4 -6.09 -8.57 -4.47
C GLU A 4 -4.90 -8.00 -3.68
N MET A 5 -4.55 -8.60 -2.54
CA MET A 5 -3.35 -8.20 -1.79
C MET A 5 -2.07 -8.55 -2.55
N ALA A 6 -2.01 -9.71 -3.22
CA ALA A 6 -0.88 -10.07 -4.07
C ALA A 6 -0.72 -9.10 -5.25
N GLN A 7 -1.83 -8.69 -5.88
CA GLN A 7 -1.82 -7.66 -6.93
C GLN A 7 -1.35 -6.30 -6.39
N PHE A 8 -1.82 -5.89 -5.21
CA PHE A 8 -1.40 -4.65 -4.57
C PHE A 8 0.11 -4.63 -4.28
N ILE A 9 0.64 -5.73 -3.71
CA ILE A 9 2.09 -5.89 -3.45
C ILE A 9 2.88 -5.90 -4.77
N GLY A 10 2.39 -6.59 -5.80
CA GLY A 10 3.00 -6.59 -7.12
C GLY A 10 3.09 -5.18 -7.72
N VAL A 11 2.03 -4.37 -7.62
CA VAL A 11 2.04 -2.97 -8.04
C VAL A 11 3.03 -2.13 -7.22
N LEU A 12 3.14 -2.35 -5.90
CA LEU A 12 4.14 -1.67 -5.07
C LEU A 12 5.57 -1.96 -5.52
N ILE A 13 5.90 -3.24 -5.76
CA ILE A 13 7.23 -3.65 -6.25
C ILE A 13 7.51 -3.00 -7.61
N MET A 14 6.56 -3.10 -8.55
CA MET A 14 6.70 -2.48 -9.87
C MET A 14 6.88 -0.96 -9.77
N SER A 15 6.20 -0.30 -8.84
CA SER A 15 6.34 1.15 -8.65
C SER A 15 7.75 1.56 -8.22
N GLY A 16 8.52 0.68 -7.56
CA GLY A 16 9.92 0.93 -7.21
C GLY A 16 10.88 0.87 -8.39
N ILE A 17 10.47 0.26 -9.51
CA ILE A 17 11.28 0.19 -10.75
C ILE A 17 11.16 1.49 -11.55
N TYR A 18 10.01 2.16 -11.48
CA TYR A 18 9.73 3.39 -12.23
C TYR A 18 9.92 4.63 -11.36
N CYS A 19 10.74 5.58 -11.82
CA CYS A 19 11.01 6.84 -11.11
C CYS A 19 9.95 7.92 -11.43
N PHE A 20 8.67 7.67 -11.16
CA PHE A 20 7.64 8.72 -11.29
C PHE A 20 7.50 9.53 -9.99
N PRO A 21 7.26 10.86 -10.09
CA PRO A 21 7.09 11.71 -8.92
C PRO A 21 5.76 11.46 -8.19
N ASP A 22 4.74 10.95 -8.88
CA ASP A 22 3.45 10.57 -8.31
C ASP A 22 3.03 9.20 -8.85
N GLN A 23 2.60 8.31 -7.95
CA GLN A 23 2.09 6.98 -8.31
C GLN A 23 0.88 7.04 -9.24
N ARG A 24 0.09 8.13 -9.23
CA ARG A 24 -1.06 8.29 -10.12
C ARG A 24 -0.67 8.26 -11.60
N PHE A 25 0.60 8.53 -11.92
CA PHE A 25 1.11 8.57 -13.29
C PHE A 25 1.01 7.19 -13.96
N PHE A 26 1.07 6.09 -13.21
CA PHE A 26 0.90 4.74 -13.76
C PHE A 26 -0.45 4.52 -14.48
N TRP A 27 -1.46 5.33 -14.16
CA TRP A 27 -2.82 5.23 -14.72
C TRP A 27 -3.21 6.40 -15.63
N MET A 28 -2.34 7.39 -15.86
CA MET A 28 -2.62 8.50 -16.77
C MET A 28 -2.38 8.07 -18.21
N ASN A 29 -3.20 8.55 -19.16
CA ASN A 29 -3.10 8.16 -20.58
C ASN A 29 -1.70 8.36 -21.19
N THR A 30 -0.96 9.39 -20.76
CA THR A 30 0.37 9.74 -21.31
C THR A 30 1.53 8.97 -20.70
N THR A 31 1.37 8.47 -19.47
CA THR A 31 2.43 7.80 -18.69
C THR A 31 2.01 6.42 -18.20
N ARG A 32 0.98 5.87 -18.83
CA ARG A 32 0.34 4.60 -18.45
C ARG A 32 1.37 3.49 -18.49
N VAL A 33 1.45 2.73 -17.40
CA VAL A 33 2.22 1.48 -17.37
C VAL A 33 1.22 0.34 -17.40
N GLU A 34 1.14 -0.38 -18.53
CA GLU A 34 0.07 -1.35 -18.74
C GLU A 34 0.09 -2.48 -17.71
N SER A 35 1.28 -2.96 -17.31
CA SER A 35 1.42 -4.00 -16.29
C SER A 35 0.88 -3.60 -14.92
N ILE A 36 0.91 -2.30 -14.57
CA ILE A 36 0.33 -1.78 -13.32
C ILE A 36 -1.17 -1.50 -13.51
N SER A 37 -1.51 -0.78 -14.57
CA SER A 37 -2.85 -0.23 -14.77
C SER A 37 -3.91 -1.25 -15.20
N SER A 38 -3.51 -2.36 -15.83
CA SER A 38 -4.38 -3.51 -16.10
C SER A 38 -4.55 -4.42 -14.87
N THR A 39 -3.55 -4.47 -13.98
CA THR A 39 -3.57 -5.32 -12.78
C THR A 39 -4.54 -4.81 -11.71
N MET A 40 -4.55 -3.50 -11.46
CA MET A 40 -5.42 -2.90 -10.45
C MET A 40 -5.85 -1.49 -10.86
N ARG A 41 -7.10 -1.11 -10.56
CA ARG A 41 -7.57 0.27 -10.77
C ARG A 41 -6.87 1.23 -9.81
N ARG A 42 -6.55 2.44 -10.30
CA ARG A 42 -5.92 3.51 -9.51
C ARG A 42 -6.59 3.73 -8.15
N ASP A 43 -7.90 3.94 -8.17
CA ASP A 43 -8.64 4.31 -6.96
C ASP A 43 -8.66 3.16 -5.95
N ARG A 44 -8.67 1.91 -6.42
CA ARG A 44 -8.59 0.73 -5.55
C ARG A 44 -7.21 0.59 -4.92
N PHE A 45 -6.15 0.80 -5.70
CA PHE A 45 -4.78 0.83 -5.17
C PHE A 45 -4.61 1.91 -4.09
N LEU A 46 -5.12 3.13 -4.34
CA LEU A 46 -5.07 4.23 -3.37
C LEU A 46 -5.90 3.95 -2.11
N GLU A 47 -7.05 3.30 -2.25
CA GLU A 47 -7.90 2.89 -1.14
C GLU A 47 -7.20 1.85 -0.25
N ILE A 48 -6.65 0.78 -0.84
CA ILE A 48 -5.90 -0.24 -0.10
C ILE A 48 -4.70 0.41 0.59
N ARG A 49 -3.94 1.25 -0.12
CA ARG A 49 -2.78 1.97 0.46
C ARG A 49 -3.18 2.83 1.66
N LYS A 50 -4.35 3.49 1.60
CA LYS A 50 -4.84 4.36 2.69
C LYS A 50 -5.22 3.57 3.94
N TYR A 51 -5.79 2.37 3.77
CA TYR A 51 -6.33 1.56 4.86
C TYR A 51 -5.50 0.29 5.15
N LEU A 52 -4.25 0.25 4.69
CA LEU A 52 -3.35 -0.86 4.98
C LEU A 52 -2.95 -0.84 6.46
N HIS A 53 -3.35 -1.87 7.19
CA HIS A 53 -2.98 -2.10 8.59
C HIS A 53 -2.22 -3.43 8.69
N VAL A 54 -0.99 -3.39 9.20
CA VAL A 54 -0.13 -4.58 9.38
C VAL A 54 -0.10 -5.08 10.83
N VAL A 55 -0.91 -4.46 11.70
CA VAL A 55 -0.91 -4.67 13.14
C VAL A 55 -2.34 -4.79 13.63
N ASP A 56 -2.55 -5.70 14.58
CA ASP A 56 -3.80 -5.83 15.31
C ASP A 56 -3.88 -4.80 16.46
N ASN A 57 -4.75 -3.80 16.30
CA ASN A 57 -4.95 -2.75 17.30
C ASN A 57 -5.52 -3.26 18.64
N SER A 58 -6.09 -4.47 18.69
CA SER A 58 -6.56 -5.05 19.95
C SER A 58 -5.41 -5.42 20.90
N ASN A 59 -4.20 -5.57 20.36
CA ASN A 59 -2.98 -5.85 21.12
C ASN A 59 -2.20 -4.57 21.50
N GLN A 60 -2.76 -3.38 21.23
CA GLN A 60 -2.08 -2.14 21.54
C GLN A 60 -2.07 -1.88 23.05
N LEU A 61 -0.87 -1.86 23.63
CA LEU A 61 -0.66 -1.55 25.04
C LEU A 61 -0.93 -0.06 25.35
N ASP A 62 -1.21 0.23 26.62
CA ASP A 62 -1.30 1.59 27.13
C ASP A 62 0.09 2.26 27.08
N ARG A 63 0.13 3.59 26.95
CA ARG A 63 1.39 4.34 26.87
C ARG A 63 2.25 4.26 28.13
N ASN A 64 1.65 3.92 29.26
CA ASN A 64 2.35 3.79 30.54
C ASN A 64 2.76 2.35 30.82
N ASP A 65 2.43 1.40 29.95
CA ASP A 65 2.86 0.02 30.06
C ASP A 65 4.39 -0.07 29.86
N PRO A 66 5.15 -0.78 30.71
CA PRO A 66 6.60 -0.93 30.55
C PRO A 66 6.99 -1.59 29.23
N ASP A 67 6.11 -2.40 28.63
CA ASP A 67 6.33 -3.07 27.35
C ASP A 67 5.75 -2.27 26.16
N TYR A 68 5.29 -1.02 26.40
CA TYR A 68 4.79 -0.14 25.35
C TYR A 68 5.87 0.19 24.32
N ASP A 69 5.72 -0.36 23.12
CA ASP A 69 6.50 0.05 21.96
C ASP A 69 5.81 1.18 21.19
N ARG A 70 6.49 2.33 21.10
CA ARG A 70 6.02 3.48 20.31
C ARG A 70 5.93 3.16 18.82
N ALA A 71 6.74 2.23 18.33
CA ALA A 71 6.74 1.77 16.95
C ALA A 71 5.74 0.65 16.68
N HIS A 72 4.93 0.20 17.66
CA HIS A 72 4.02 -0.94 17.52
C HIS A 72 3.12 -0.92 16.28
N LYS A 73 2.81 0.26 15.70
CA LYS A 73 1.94 0.41 14.52
C LYS A 73 2.65 0.41 13.17
N VAL A 74 3.99 0.31 13.13
CA VAL A 74 4.81 0.55 11.93
C VAL A 74 5.85 -0.54 11.76
#